data_AF-A0A379LR08-F1
#
_entry.id   AF-A0A379LR08-F1
#
_cell.length_a   1.000
_cell.length_b   1.000
_cell.length_c   1.000
_cell.angle_alpha   90.00
_cell.angle_beta   90.00
_cell.angle_gamma   90.00
#
_symmetry.space_group_name_H-M   'P 1'
#
loop_
_entity.id
_entity.type
_entity.pdbx_description
1 polymer ?
#
loop_
_entity_poly.entity_id
_entity_poly.type
_entity_poly.pdbx_seq_one_letter_code
_entity_poly.pdbx_strand_id
1 'polypeptide(L)'
;MTDVGMDNFDLVKYLVGQVMLTEEDRFEALKEYYPDAKKEDWKLIQAGQRVQIIKKDADKGGVLKLGTEIVTDQQKTVAALLGASPGASTAAPIALSVMQKLFPEEFKSAEWQAKIHKMIPGYGQKLNDNVPMLQQVWNDTAATLQLTTTAGYQHGWQSSRGASSTA
;
A
#
# COMPACT_ATOMS: atom_id res chain seq x y z
N MET A 1 22.95 -2.61 -11.70
CA MET A 1 22.71 -1.62 -10.61
C MET A 1 22.46 -0.23 -11.18
N THR A 2 23.25 0.21 -12.16
CA THR A 2 23.02 1.43 -12.94
C THR A 2 21.66 1.46 -13.64
N ASP A 3 21.26 0.36 -14.28
CA ASP A 3 19.96 0.28 -15.00
C ASP A 3 18.77 0.53 -14.06
N VAL A 4 18.79 -0.08 -12.86
CA VAL A 4 17.78 0.13 -11.82
C VAL A 4 17.70 1.59 -11.39
N GLY A 5 18.85 2.25 -11.22
CA GLY A 5 18.92 3.64 -10.80
C GLY A 5 18.39 4.61 -11.85
N MET A 6 18.60 4.31 -13.13
CA MET A 6 18.03 5.06 -14.26
C MET A 6 16.53 4.82 -14.39
N ASP A 7 16.08 3.57 -14.28
CA ASP A 7 14.66 3.20 -14.37
C ASP A 7 13.83 3.72 -13.19
N ASN A 8 14.48 4.06 -12.07
CA ASN A 8 13.85 4.58 -10.85
C ASN A 8 14.42 5.96 -10.47
N PHE A 9 14.78 6.76 -11.47
CA PHE A 9 15.47 8.04 -11.25
C PHE A 9 14.71 8.98 -10.32
N ASP A 10 13.39 9.07 -10.43
CA ASP A 10 12.56 9.90 -9.55
C ASP A 10 12.66 9.46 -8.08
N LEU A 11 12.66 8.14 -7.83
CA LEU A 11 12.83 7.58 -6.50
C LEU A 11 14.24 7.87 -5.96
N VAL A 12 15.28 7.66 -6.78
CA VAL A 12 16.66 7.95 -6.38
C VAL A 12 16.84 9.43 -6.06
N LYS A 13 16.34 10.32 -6.92
CA LYS A 13 16.36 11.77 -6.72
C LYS A 13 15.63 12.17 -5.44
N TYR A 14 14.45 11.59 -5.20
CA TYR A 14 13.70 11.81 -3.97
C TYR A 14 14.51 11.39 -2.74
N LEU A 15 15.05 10.17 -2.72
CA LEU A 15 15.82 9.65 -1.59
C LEU A 15 17.08 10.48 -1.29
N VAL A 16 17.81 10.89 -2.33
CA VAL A 16 18.96 11.81 -2.17
C VAL A 16 18.50 13.15 -1.61
N GLY A 17 17.40 13.70 -2.11
CA GLY A 17 16.80 14.93 -1.58
C GLY A 17 16.47 14.80 -0.09
N GLN A 18 15.87 13.69 0.34
CA GLN A 18 15.54 13.42 1.74
C GLN A 18 16.79 13.35 2.64
N VAL A 19 17.88 12.74 2.15
CA VAL A 19 19.15 12.67 2.89
C VAL A 19 19.78 14.05 3.07
N MET A 20 19.62 14.94 2.09
CA MET A 20 20.16 16.30 2.11
C MET A 20 19.35 17.29 2.95
N LEU A 21 18.16 16.93 3.43
CA LEU A 21 17.33 17.82 4.25
C LEU A 21 18.02 18.22 5.54
N THR A 22 17.93 19.50 5.87
CA THR A 22 18.36 20.06 7.16
C THR A 22 17.41 19.65 8.28
N GLU A 23 17.77 19.96 9.53
CA GLU A 23 16.88 19.70 10.67
C GLU A 23 15.59 20.53 10.58
N GLU A 24 15.71 21.80 10.16
CA GLU A 24 14.58 22.70 9.91
C GLU A 24 13.64 22.15 8.83
N ASP A 25 14.18 21.69 7.70
CA ASP A 25 13.35 21.13 6.61
C ASP A 25 12.59 19.89 7.07
N ARG A 26 13.24 19.03 7.85
CA ARG A 26 12.61 17.82 8.43
C ARG A 26 11.49 18.19 9.40
N PHE A 27 11.68 19.25 10.19
CA PHE A 27 10.68 19.70 11.15
C PHE A 27 9.48 20.37 10.46
N GLU A 28 9.70 21.15 9.40
CA GLU A 28 8.59 21.68 8.60
C GLU A 28 7.81 20.57 7.87
N ALA A 29 8.49 19.54 7.37
CA ALA A 29 7.83 18.36 6.80
C ALA A 29 6.98 17.61 7.86
N LEU A 30 7.44 17.54 9.12
CA LEU A 30 6.64 16.98 10.22
C LEU A 30 5.35 17.80 10.46
N LYS A 31 5.43 19.12 10.38
CA LYS A 31 4.28 20.02 10.59
C LYS A 31 3.20 19.87 9.52
N GLU A 32 3.51 19.33 8.34
CA GLU A 32 2.49 18.94 7.36
C GLU A 32 1.54 17.85 7.89
N TYR A 33 2.02 16.98 8.78
CA TYR A 33 1.24 15.91 9.40
C TYR A 33 0.72 16.28 10.80
N TYR A 34 1.50 17.05 11.55
CA TYR A 34 1.15 17.51 12.90
C TYR A 34 1.48 19.00 13.09
N PRO A 35 0.56 19.90 12.68
CA PRO A 35 0.82 21.35 12.64
C PRO A 35 1.26 21.97 13.96
N ASP A 36 0.80 21.42 15.09
CA ASP A 36 1.08 21.91 16.44
C ASP A 36 2.38 21.36 17.04
N ALA A 37 3.23 20.70 16.23
CA ALA A 37 4.54 20.22 16.67
C ALA A 37 5.41 21.36 17.23
N LYS A 38 6.03 21.15 18.39
CA LYS A 38 7.01 22.06 18.99
C LYS A 38 8.40 21.45 18.95
N LYS A 39 9.41 22.20 18.49
CA LYS A 39 10.75 21.64 18.24
C LYS A 39 11.36 20.97 19.48
N GLU A 40 11.14 21.51 20.68
CA GLU A 40 11.61 20.93 21.95
C GLU A 40 11.08 19.53 22.27
N ASP A 41 9.92 19.13 21.75
CA ASP A 41 9.31 17.82 22.01
C ASP A 41 9.85 16.72 21.08
N TRP A 42 10.63 17.09 20.05
CA TRP A 42 11.07 16.19 19.00
C TRP A 42 12.58 16.03 18.99
N LYS A 43 13.02 14.79 18.80
CA LYS A 43 14.44 14.45 18.64
C LYS A 43 14.63 13.54 17.45
N LEU A 44 15.72 13.77 16.73
CA LEU A 44 16.12 12.90 15.64
C LEU A 44 16.60 11.55 16.20
N ILE A 45 16.10 10.45 15.64
CA ILE A 45 16.55 9.10 15.95
C ILE A 45 17.00 8.40 14.68
N GLN A 46 18.07 7.61 14.76
CA GLN A 46 18.53 6.79 13.65
C GLN A 46 17.63 5.55 13.53
N ALA A 47 16.75 5.53 12.52
CA ALA A 47 15.79 4.45 12.30
C ALA A 47 16.37 3.18 11.65
N GLY A 48 17.71 3.11 11.50
CA GLY A 48 18.42 2.01 10.84
C GLY A 48 18.52 2.16 9.32
N GLN A 49 19.12 1.16 8.66
CA GLN A 49 19.26 1.09 7.21
C GLN A 49 18.24 0.10 6.64
N ARG A 50 17.46 0.55 5.65
CA ARG A 50 16.55 -0.32 4.91
C ARG A 50 17.22 -0.77 3.61
N VAL A 51 17.17 -2.07 3.35
CA VAL A 51 17.69 -2.67 2.12
C VAL A 51 16.51 -3.02 1.21
N GLN A 52 16.61 -2.65 -0.07
CA GLN A 52 15.63 -3.00 -1.08
C GLN A 52 16.15 -4.15 -1.96
N ILE A 53 15.28 -5.10 -2.28
CA ILE A 53 15.64 -6.25 -3.13
C ILE A 53 15.64 -5.82 -4.61
N ILE A 54 16.69 -6.20 -5.33
CA ILE A 54 16.79 -6.06 -6.79
C ILE A 54 16.82 -7.46 -7.38
N LYS A 55 15.88 -7.77 -8.26
CA LYS A 55 15.79 -9.06 -8.96
C LYS A 55 16.32 -8.92 -10.38
N LYS A 56 16.92 -9.98 -10.92
CA LYS A 56 17.29 -10.03 -12.33
C LYS A 56 16.06 -10.45 -13.15
N ASP A 57 15.68 -9.60 -14.08
CA ASP A 57 14.70 -9.80 -15.13
C ASP A 57 15.43 -10.09 -16.45
N ALA A 58 14.88 -10.99 -17.26
CA ALA A 58 15.54 -11.45 -18.49
C ALA A 58 15.59 -10.36 -19.57
N ASP A 59 14.57 -9.49 -19.60
CA ASP A 59 14.42 -8.47 -20.64
C ASP A 59 14.85 -7.09 -20.13
N LYS A 60 14.58 -6.79 -18.86
CA LYS A 60 14.79 -5.47 -18.25
C LYS A 60 16.05 -5.35 -17.39
N GLY A 61 16.82 -6.43 -17.25
CA GLY A 61 17.99 -6.42 -16.37
C GLY A 61 17.60 -6.35 -14.89
N GLY A 62 18.20 -5.46 -14.09
CA GLY A 62 17.85 -5.35 -12.67
C GLY A 62 16.52 -4.63 -12.45
N VAL A 63 15.56 -5.25 -11.76
CA VAL A 63 14.27 -4.63 -11.41
C VAL A 63 14.12 -4.52 -9.90
N LEU A 64 13.84 -3.30 -9.43
CA LEU A 64 13.57 -3.02 -8.03
C LEU A 64 12.24 -3.67 -7.63
N LYS A 65 12.25 -4.48 -6.57
CA LYS A 65 11.04 -5.13 -6.06
C LYS A 65 10.55 -4.38 -4.84
N LEU A 66 9.43 -3.69 -4.99
CA LEU A 66 8.70 -3.07 -3.88
C LEU A 66 7.72 -4.07 -3.27
N GLY A 67 7.56 -4.03 -1.95
CA GLY A 67 6.53 -4.77 -1.22
C GLY A 67 6.94 -6.19 -0.81
N THR A 68 5.93 -7.07 -0.74
CA THR A 68 6.04 -8.45 -0.26
C THR A 68 5.89 -9.43 -1.43
N GLU A 69 6.87 -10.29 -1.63
CA GLU A 69 6.83 -11.39 -2.59
C GLU A 69 6.44 -12.68 -1.88
N ILE A 70 5.45 -13.40 -2.42
CA ILE A 70 5.07 -14.72 -1.93
C ILE A 70 5.83 -15.76 -2.75
N VAL A 71 6.71 -16.51 -2.09
CA VAL A 71 7.40 -17.68 -2.65
C VAL A 71 6.84 -18.95 -2.03
N THR A 72 6.71 -20.01 -2.82
CA THR A 72 6.23 -21.31 -2.37
C THR A 72 7.19 -22.40 -2.81
N ASP A 73 7.26 -23.49 -2.07
CA ASP A 73 7.93 -24.71 -2.52
C ASP A 73 7.18 -25.35 -3.70
N GLN A 74 7.84 -26.28 -4.40
CA GLN A 74 7.24 -26.98 -5.53
C GLN A 74 6.03 -27.84 -5.11
N GLN A 75 6.08 -28.38 -3.89
CA GLN A 75 5.05 -29.24 -3.33
C GLN A 75 3.91 -28.44 -2.67
N LYS A 76 3.99 -27.11 -2.63
CA LYS A 76 2.98 -26.20 -2.05
C LYS A 76 2.66 -26.51 -0.59
N THR A 77 3.65 -26.96 0.16
CA THR A 77 3.53 -27.24 1.59
C THR A 77 3.91 -26.04 2.46
N VAL A 78 4.70 -25.12 1.92
CA VAL A 78 5.20 -23.95 2.65
C VAL A 78 5.16 -22.71 1.75
N ALA A 79 4.69 -21.59 2.31
CA ALA A 79 4.86 -20.27 1.72
C ALA A 79 5.75 -19.40 2.62
N ALA A 80 6.65 -18.64 2.00
CA ALA A 80 7.39 -17.58 2.66
C ALA A 80 7.06 -16.23 2.01
N LEU A 81 7.03 -15.20 2.84
CA LEU A 81 6.84 -13.82 2.43
C LEU A 81 8.20 -13.13 2.50
N LEU A 82 8.74 -12.74 1.35
CA LEU A 82 10.02 -12.06 1.22
C LEU A 82 9.80 -10.57 1.00
N GLY A 83 10.61 -9.73 1.65
CA GLY A 83 10.54 -8.27 1.49
C GLY A 83 9.88 -7.58 2.68
N ALA A 84 9.13 -6.52 2.41
CA ALA A 84 8.48 -5.75 3.47
C ALA A 84 7.42 -6.61 4.18
N SER A 85 7.38 -6.55 5.51
CA SER A 85 6.31 -7.19 6.28
C SER A 85 4.95 -6.57 5.87
N PRO A 86 3.91 -7.38 5.59
CA PRO A 86 2.59 -6.86 5.28
C PRO A 86 2.06 -5.95 6.39
N GLY A 87 1.74 -4.71 6.05
CA GLY A 87 0.99 -3.83 6.93
C GLY A 87 -0.48 -4.23 6.98
N ALA A 88 -1.24 -3.64 7.91
CA ALA A 88 -2.67 -3.93 8.06
C ALA A 88 -3.46 -3.79 6.75
N SER A 89 -3.11 -2.80 5.91
CA SER A 89 -3.76 -2.53 4.62
C SER A 89 -3.46 -3.56 3.53
N THR A 90 -2.40 -4.36 3.66
CA THR A 90 -1.97 -5.33 2.63
C THR A 90 -2.03 -6.78 3.11
N ALA A 91 -2.17 -7.03 4.41
CA ALA A 91 -2.19 -8.38 4.98
C ALA A 91 -3.33 -9.25 4.43
N ALA A 92 -4.57 -8.74 4.39
CA ALA A 92 -5.72 -9.49 3.89
C ALA A 92 -5.59 -9.95 2.42
N PRO A 93 -5.29 -9.07 1.43
CA PRO A 93 -5.11 -9.51 0.04
C PRO A 93 -3.90 -10.43 -0.16
N ILE A 94 -2.82 -10.25 0.62
CA ILE A 94 -1.67 -11.15 0.61
C ILE A 94 -2.05 -12.54 1.13
N ALA A 95 -2.83 -12.62 2.22
CA ALA A 95 -3.30 -13.89 2.76
C ALA A 95 -4.14 -14.67 1.72
N LEU A 96 -5.05 -14.00 1.02
CA LEU A 96 -5.79 -14.61 -0.09
C LEU A 96 -4.88 -15.12 -1.20
N SER A 97 -3.85 -14.34 -1.55
CA SER A 97 -2.87 -14.73 -2.56
C SER A 97 -2.04 -15.95 -2.13
N VAL A 98 -1.70 -16.07 -0.84
CA VAL A 98 -1.05 -17.26 -0.27
C VAL A 98 -1.97 -18.48 -0.40
N MET A 99 -3.23 -18.34 0.03
CA MET A 99 -4.22 -19.41 -0.07
C MET A 99 -4.40 -19.89 -1.51
N GLN A 100 -4.53 -18.96 -2.46
CA GLN A 100 -4.66 -19.27 -3.89
C GLN A 100 -3.45 -20.03 -4.45
N LYS A 101 -2.24 -19.69 -4.00
CA LYS A 101 -1.01 -20.35 -4.45
C LYS A 101 -0.83 -21.75 -3.87
N LEU A 102 -1.09 -21.91 -2.57
CA LEU A 102 -0.88 -23.18 -1.87
C LEU A 102 -2.00 -24.19 -2.12
N PHE A 103 -3.26 -23.74 -2.18
CA PHE A 103 -4.44 -24.59 -2.26
C PHE A 103 -5.27 -24.25 -3.52
N PRO A 104 -4.71 -24.36 -4.73
CA PRO A 104 -5.36 -23.85 -5.94
C PRO A 104 -6.68 -24.54 -6.28
N GLU A 105 -6.85 -25.81 -5.90
CA GLU A 105 -8.06 -26.58 -6.23
C GLU A 105 -9.17 -26.28 -5.22
N GLU A 106 -8.84 -26.24 -3.93
CA GLU A 106 -9.74 -25.81 -2.87
C GLU A 106 -10.14 -24.35 -3.07
N PHE A 107 -9.20 -23.48 -3.44
CA PHE A 107 -9.49 -22.07 -3.71
C PHE A 107 -10.49 -21.90 -4.85
N LYS A 108 -10.49 -22.78 -5.87
CA LYS A 108 -11.49 -22.78 -6.96
C LYS A 108 -12.79 -23.49 -6.57
N SER A 109 -12.81 -24.25 -5.48
CA SER A 109 -13.99 -24.99 -5.05
C SER A 109 -15.16 -24.04 -4.74
N ALA A 110 -16.38 -24.51 -5.02
CA ALA A 110 -17.59 -23.75 -4.72
C ALA A 110 -17.71 -23.42 -3.23
N GLU A 111 -17.25 -24.32 -2.36
CA GLU A 111 -17.28 -24.13 -0.91
C GLU A 111 -16.42 -22.94 -0.47
N TRP A 112 -15.16 -22.89 -0.89
CA TRP A 112 -14.28 -21.78 -0.52
C TRP A 112 -14.69 -20.49 -1.19
N GLN A 113 -15.10 -20.53 -2.45
CA GLN A 113 -15.61 -19.35 -3.14
C GLN A 113 -16.84 -18.76 -2.42
N ALA A 114 -17.78 -19.60 -1.97
CA ALA A 114 -18.92 -19.14 -1.17
C ALA A 114 -18.46 -18.49 0.15
N LYS A 115 -17.47 -19.08 0.84
CA LYS A 115 -16.94 -18.52 2.10
C LYS A 115 -16.18 -17.22 1.89
N ILE A 116 -15.37 -17.11 0.84
CA ILE A 116 -14.63 -15.90 0.49
C ILE A 116 -15.61 -14.76 0.19
N HIS A 117 -16.62 -14.99 -0.65
CA HIS A 117 -17.62 -13.95 -0.98
C HIS A 117 -18.50 -13.57 0.20
N LYS A 118 -18.73 -14.49 1.15
CA LYS A 118 -19.40 -14.16 2.41
C LYS A 118 -18.56 -13.22 3.29
N MET A 119 -17.24 -13.43 3.36
CA MET A 119 -16.33 -12.60 4.16
C MET A 119 -15.96 -11.29 3.46
N ILE A 120 -15.86 -11.33 2.14
CA ILE A 120 -15.37 -10.24 1.29
C ILE A 120 -16.33 -10.14 0.09
N PRO A 121 -17.50 -9.48 0.24
CA PRO A 121 -18.50 -9.39 -0.82
C PRO A 121 -17.95 -8.83 -2.14
N GLY A 122 -17.00 -7.90 -2.04
CA GLY A 122 -16.29 -7.27 -3.17
C GLY A 122 -15.22 -8.12 -3.86
N TYR A 123 -14.99 -9.35 -3.43
CA TYR A 123 -13.91 -10.17 -3.98
C TYR A 123 -14.08 -10.38 -5.50
N GLY A 124 -13.00 -10.16 -6.25
CA GLY A 124 -12.99 -10.26 -7.72
C GLY A 124 -13.60 -9.07 -8.48
N GLN A 125 -14.15 -8.07 -7.79
CA GLN A 125 -14.74 -6.89 -8.43
C GLN A 125 -13.86 -5.64 -8.29
N LYS A 126 -13.84 -4.81 -9.33
CA LYS A 126 -13.25 -3.46 -9.25
C LYS A 126 -14.29 -2.51 -8.66
N LEU A 127 -14.11 -2.13 -7.40
CA LEU A 127 -15.05 -1.24 -6.71
C LEU A 127 -15.15 0.15 -7.36
N ASN A 128 -14.06 0.67 -7.94
CA ASN A 128 -14.06 1.96 -8.64
C ASN A 128 -15.05 2.00 -9.83
N ASP A 129 -15.33 0.84 -10.43
CA ASP A 129 -16.22 0.72 -11.58
C ASP A 129 -17.66 0.34 -11.15
N ASN A 130 -17.89 0.11 -9.86
CA ASN A 130 -19.16 -0.34 -9.29
C ASN A 130 -19.55 0.54 -8.09
N VAL A 131 -20.07 1.74 -8.39
CA VAL A 131 -20.48 2.74 -7.39
C VAL A 131 -21.46 2.19 -6.34
N PRO A 132 -22.52 1.43 -6.70
CA PRO A 132 -23.40 0.82 -5.71
C PRO A 132 -22.67 -0.09 -4.72
N MET A 133 -21.77 -0.95 -5.23
CA MET A 133 -21.01 -1.86 -4.37
C MET A 133 -19.99 -1.13 -3.50
N LEU A 134 -19.31 -0.11 -4.06
CA LEU A 134 -18.42 0.74 -3.29
C LEU A 134 -19.15 1.38 -2.11
N GLN A 135 -20.34 1.93 -2.35
CA GLN A 135 -21.14 2.55 -1.31
C GLN A 135 -21.59 1.54 -0.24
N GLN A 136 -21.96 0.33 -0.66
CA GLN A 136 -22.30 -0.75 0.27
C GLN A 136 -21.12 -1.11 1.17
N VAL A 137 -19.95 -1.42 0.58
CA VAL A 137 -18.74 -1.78 1.33
C VAL A 137 -18.31 -0.65 2.27
N TRP A 138 -18.43 0.60 1.82
CA TRP A 138 -18.13 1.78 2.63
C TRP A 138 -19.04 1.88 3.85
N ASN A 139 -20.35 1.74 3.66
CA ASN A 139 -21.33 1.78 4.74
C ASN A 139 -21.13 0.63 5.73
N ASP A 140 -20.90 -0.58 5.24
CA ASP A 140 -20.66 -1.77 6.07
C ASP A 140 -19.39 -1.61 6.92
N THR A 141 -18.32 -1.09 6.32
CA THR A 141 -17.05 -0.82 7.00
C THR A 141 -17.23 0.25 8.08
N ALA A 142 -17.89 1.36 7.75
CA ALA A 142 -18.14 2.43 8.70
C ALA A 142 -19.03 1.98 9.86
N ALA A 143 -20.10 1.22 9.59
CA ALA A 143 -20.94 0.65 10.63
C ALA A 143 -20.16 -0.30 11.55
N THR A 144 -19.33 -1.19 10.98
CA THR A 144 -18.49 -2.13 11.73
C THR A 144 -17.47 -1.41 12.61
N LEU A 145 -16.85 -0.36 12.10
CA LEU A 145 -15.86 0.45 12.80
C LEU A 145 -16.48 1.57 13.66
N GLN A 146 -17.81 1.64 13.71
CA GLN A 146 -18.56 2.67 14.45
C GLN A 146 -18.18 4.11 14.04
N LEU A 147 -17.91 4.31 12.76
CA LEU A 147 -17.57 5.60 12.17
C LEU A 147 -18.82 6.30 11.66
N THR A 148 -18.88 7.62 11.82
CA THR A 148 -19.90 8.44 11.18
C THR A 148 -19.65 8.45 9.67
N THR A 149 -20.60 7.93 8.89
CA THR A 149 -20.53 8.02 7.43
C THR A 149 -20.81 9.45 6.99
N THR A 150 -19.77 10.21 6.63
CA THR A 150 -19.97 11.47 5.91
C THR A 150 -20.61 11.16 4.56
N ALA A 151 -21.65 11.91 4.19
CA ALA A 151 -22.55 11.61 3.08
C ALA A 151 -21.82 11.26 1.77
N GLY A 152 -21.97 10.01 1.33
CA GLY A 152 -21.88 9.51 -0.05
C GLY A 152 -20.56 9.75 -0.80
N TYR A 153 -20.07 8.72 -1.48
CA TYR A 153 -19.03 8.89 -2.50
C TYR A 153 -19.59 9.76 -3.65
N GLN A 154 -19.42 11.08 -3.58
CA GLN A 154 -19.62 11.97 -4.73
C GLN A 154 -18.38 11.88 -5.60
N HIS A 155 -18.56 11.47 -6.85
CA HIS A 155 -17.52 11.43 -7.86
C HIS A 155 -16.97 12.87 -8.06
N GLY A 156 -15.88 13.21 -7.36
CA GLY A 156 -15.39 14.59 -7.35
C GLY A 156 -14.43 14.95 -6.22
N TRP A 157 -13.33 14.22 -6.05
CA TRP A 157 -12.14 14.74 -5.34
C TRP A 157 -11.35 15.74 -6.22
N GLN A 158 -12.07 16.64 -6.90
CA GLN A 158 -11.55 17.75 -7.69
C GLN A 158 -12.56 18.91 -7.58
N SER A 159 -12.53 19.67 -6.48
CA SER A 159 -13.08 21.04 -6.47
C SER A 159 -12.77 21.88 -5.23
N SER A 160 -12.07 21.38 -4.19
CA SER A 160 -11.73 22.21 -3.02
C SER A 160 -10.28 22.72 -2.95
N ARG A 161 -9.42 22.43 -3.93
CA ARG A 161 -8.21 23.26 -4.14
C ARG A 161 -8.59 24.46 -4.99
N GLY A 162 -9.33 25.38 -4.36
CA GLY A 162 -9.54 26.72 -4.89
C GLY A 162 -8.18 27.35 -5.16
N ALA A 163 -8.03 27.85 -6.39
CA ALA A 163 -6.94 28.70 -6.79
C ALA A 163 -6.80 29.86 -5.78
N SER A 164 -5.67 29.92 -5.07
CA SER A 164 -5.09 31.20 -4.64
C SER A 164 -3.88 31.47 -5.55
N SER A 165 -4.22 32.03 -6.71
CA SER A 165 -3.31 32.83 -7.52
C SER A 165 -3.53 34.28 -7.11
N THR A 166 -2.46 35.07 -7.05
CA THR A 166 -2.34 36.49 -6.64
C THR A 166 -2.37 36.69 -5.12
N ALA A 167 -1.40 37.32 -4.45
CA ALA A 167 -0.37 38.29 -4.86
C ALA A 167 0.98 38.01 -4.16
#